data_AF-A0A2V7PT15-F1
#
_entry.id   AF-A0A2V7PT15-F1
#
_cell.length_a   1.000
_cell.length_b   1.000
_cell.length_c   1.000
_cell.angle_alpha   90.00
_cell.angle_beta   90.00
_cell.angle_gamma   90.00
#
_symmetry.space_group_name_H-M   'P 1'
#
loop_
_entity.id
_entity.type
_entity.pdbx_description
1 polymer ?
#
loop_
_entity_poly.entity_id
_entity_poly.type
_entity_poly.pdbx_seq_one_letter_code
_entity_poly.pdbx_strand_id
1 'polypeptide(L)'
;MGAVRRVLVLGLDGLEPRLVEPMLEAEELPALARLRAAGGYSRVATTYPAQTPVAWSSFATGVNPGGHGVYDFIRRDPATYLPDLALNRYEQKNPFIPPKAVNLRRGTPLWELLANAGVPATVLRCPCTYPPDRVEGRLLAGLGVPDLRGG
;
A
#
# COMPACT_ATOMS: atom_id res chain seq x y z
N MET A 1 11.26 -28.81 3.76
CA MET A 1 10.83 -27.48 4.25
C MET A 1 9.70 -27.69 5.24
N GLY A 2 9.87 -27.27 6.49
CA GLY A 2 8.79 -27.35 7.49
C GLY A 2 7.58 -26.49 7.10
N ALA A 3 6.40 -26.82 7.63
CA ALA A 3 5.17 -26.08 7.35
C ALA A 3 5.30 -24.64 7.86
N VAL A 4 5.47 -23.67 6.95
CA VAL A 4 5.40 -22.26 7.29
C VAL A 4 3.94 -21.90 7.56
N ARG A 5 3.66 -21.33 8.74
CA ARG A 5 2.34 -20.80 9.05
C ARG A 5 2.03 -19.67 8.07
N ARG A 6 1.02 -19.84 7.22
CA ARG A 6 0.63 -18.83 6.24
C ARG A 6 -0.15 -17.72 6.93
N VAL A 7 0.11 -16.47 6.53
CA VAL A 7 -0.62 -15.29 6.96
C VAL A 7 -1.30 -14.67 5.74
N LEU A 8 -2.58 -14.36 5.85
CA LEU A 8 -3.33 -13.60 4.86
C LEU A 8 -3.65 -12.23 5.46
N VAL A 9 -3.28 -11.17 4.76
CA VAL A 9 -3.69 -9.81 5.10
C VAL A 9 -4.69 -9.34 4.05
N LEU A 10 -5.89 -8.97 4.51
CA LEU A 10 -6.93 -8.35 3.69
C LEU A 10 -7.05 -6.89 4.13
N GLY A 11 -6.69 -5.97 3.26
CA GLY A 11 -6.87 -4.55 3.54
C GLY A 11 -8.10 -4.00 2.80
N LEU A 12 -8.93 -3.28 3.54
CA LEU A 12 -10.17 -2.67 3.07
C LEU A 12 -9.98 -1.15 3.13
N ASP A 13 -9.83 -0.52 1.96
CA ASP A 13 -9.57 0.92 1.88
C ASP A 13 -10.79 1.74 2.33
N GLY A 14 -10.58 2.73 3.19
CA GLY A 14 -11.65 3.57 3.72
C GLY A 14 -12.64 2.86 4.67
N LEU A 15 -12.28 1.71 5.24
CA LEU A 15 -13.16 1.00 6.19
C LEU A 15 -13.32 1.76 7.52
N GLU A 16 -14.43 2.48 7.67
CA GLU A 16 -14.74 3.29 8.86
C GLU A 16 -15.44 2.47 9.96
N PRO A 17 -14.82 2.32 11.16
CA PRO A 17 -15.43 1.59 12.28
C PRO A 17 -16.83 2.06 12.66
N ARG A 18 -17.11 3.37 12.60
CA ARG A 18 -18.43 3.92 12.95
C ARG A 18 -19.56 3.50 12.01
N LEU A 19 -19.25 2.99 10.82
CA LEU A 19 -20.22 2.38 9.91
C LEU A 19 -20.29 0.87 10.12
N VAL A 20 -19.14 0.23 10.31
CA VAL A 20 -19.02 -1.23 10.45
C VAL A 20 -19.67 -1.74 11.73
N GLU A 21 -19.52 -1.04 12.85
CA GLU A 21 -20.03 -1.48 14.14
C GLU A 21 -21.58 -1.52 14.18
N PRO A 22 -22.33 -0.49 13.74
CA PRO A 22 -23.79 -0.60 13.62
C PRO A 22 -24.25 -1.72 12.68
N MET A 23 -23.56 -1.93 11.55
CA MET A 23 -23.89 -3.02 10.62
C MET A 23 -23.61 -4.41 11.21
N LEU A 24 -22.61 -4.53 12.09
CA LEU A 24 -22.36 -5.77 12.83
C LEU A 24 -23.46 -6.02 13.88
N GLU A 25 -23.94 -4.97 14.55
CA GLU A 25 -25.06 -5.06 15.52
C GLU A 25 -26.38 -5.43 14.83
N ALA A 26 -26.60 -4.93 13.61
CA ALA A 26 -27.72 -5.28 12.76
C ALA A 26 -27.59 -6.66 12.07
N GLU A 27 -26.53 -7.43 12.37
CA GLU A 27 -26.24 -8.74 11.78
C GLU A 27 -26.03 -8.74 10.25
N GLU A 28 -25.74 -7.59 9.64
CA GLU A 28 -25.60 -7.42 8.19
C GLU A 28 -24.22 -7.86 7.65
N LEU A 29 -23.24 -8.05 8.55
CA LEU A 29 -21.85 -8.39 8.21
C LEU A 29 -21.41 -9.74 8.78
N PRO A 30 -22.05 -10.87 8.39
CA PRO A 30 -21.84 -12.17 9.04
C PRO A 30 -20.41 -12.71 8.92
N ALA A 31 -19.71 -12.40 7.82
CA ALA A 31 -18.31 -12.81 7.64
C ALA A 31 -17.36 -12.08 8.60
N LEU A 32 -17.55 -10.77 8.80
CA LEU A 32 -16.76 -9.98 9.74
C LEU A 32 -17.12 -10.33 11.19
N ALA A 33 -18.40 -10.58 11.49
CA ALA A 33 -18.83 -11.06 12.80
C ALA A 33 -18.13 -12.38 13.18
N ARG A 34 -18.05 -13.34 12.25
CA ARG A 34 -17.32 -14.60 12.45
C ARG A 34 -15.82 -14.37 12.69
N LEU A 35 -15.19 -13.48 11.93
CA LEU A 35 -13.76 -13.15 12.13
C LEU A 35 -13.50 -12.50 13.49
N ARG A 36 -14.38 -11.57 13.92
CA ARG A 36 -14.33 -10.95 15.24
C ARG A 36 -14.46 -11.97 16.36
N ALA A 37 -15.40 -12.92 16.24
CA ALA A 37 -15.64 -13.94 17.26
C ALA A 37 -14.52 -15.00 17.35
N ALA A 38 -13.92 -15.36 16.22
CA ALA A 38 -12.83 -16.35 16.17
C ALA A 38 -11.46 -15.79 16.61
N GLY A 39 -11.33 -14.47 16.76
CA GLY A 39 -10.08 -13.81 17.09
C GLY A 39 -10.30 -12.56 17.94
N GLY A 40 -9.88 -11.41 17.43
CA GLY A 40 -10.02 -10.13 18.11
C GLY A 40 -10.42 -9.01 17.17
N TYR A 41 -10.97 -7.94 17.75
CA TYR A 41 -11.31 -6.71 17.06
C TYR A 41 -10.81 -5.53 17.88
N SER A 42 -10.12 -4.60 17.24
CA SER A 42 -9.69 -3.35 17.83
C SER A 42 -9.75 -2.25 16.79
N ARG A 43 -10.11 -1.05 17.21
CA ARG A 43 -9.85 0.15 16.41
C ARG A 43 -8.35 0.42 16.41
N VAL A 44 -7.84 0.85 15.27
CA VAL A 44 -6.44 1.25 15.09
C VAL A 44 -6.43 2.69 14.59
N ALA A 45 -5.50 3.50 15.10
CA ALA A 45 -5.33 4.86 14.62
C ALA A 45 -4.85 4.85 13.17
N THR A 46 -5.40 5.77 12.36
CA THR A 46 -4.92 6.02 11.01
C THR A 46 -3.69 6.94 11.02
N THR A 47 -3.05 7.11 9.87
CA THR A 47 -1.97 8.07 9.67
C THR A 47 -2.47 9.51 9.67
N TYR A 48 -1.56 10.47 9.87
CA TYR A 48 -1.83 11.88 9.60
C TYR A 48 -0.95 12.36 8.43
N PRO A 49 -1.53 12.79 7.30
CA PRO A 49 -2.97 12.85 7.02
C PRO A 49 -3.61 11.47 6.74
N ALA A 50 -4.92 11.37 6.93
CA ALA A 50 -5.72 10.16 6.73
C ALA A 50 -6.06 9.94 5.26
N GLN A 51 -5.03 9.79 4.43
CA GLN A 51 -5.11 9.61 2.98
C GLN A 51 -4.66 8.20 2.62
N THR A 52 -5.31 7.57 1.63
CA THR A 52 -4.93 6.26 1.08
C THR A 52 -3.42 6.13 0.87
N PRO A 53 -2.74 6.98 0.08
CA PRO A 53 -1.33 6.76 -0.22
C PRO A 53 -0.41 6.88 0.99
N VAL A 54 -0.84 7.62 2.01
CA VAL A 54 -0.12 7.81 3.26
C VAL A 54 -0.28 6.57 4.14
N ALA A 55 -1.52 6.16 4.38
CA ALA A 55 -1.86 5.00 5.21
C ALA A 55 -1.26 3.70 4.64
N TRP A 56 -1.36 3.48 3.33
CA TRP A 56 -0.87 2.27 2.70
C TRP A 56 0.66 2.24 2.58
N SER A 57 1.32 3.39 2.44
CA SER A 57 2.78 3.46 2.51
C SER A 57 3.28 3.17 3.93
N SER A 58 2.60 3.68 4.96
CA SER A 58 2.90 3.35 6.36
C SER A 58 2.65 1.87 6.66
N PHE A 59 1.54 1.30 6.19
CA PHE A 59 1.25 -0.14 6.30
C PHE A 59 2.36 -0.98 5.65
N ALA A 60 2.77 -0.62 4.43
CA ALA A 60 3.77 -1.38 3.71
C ALA A 60 5.13 -1.35 4.42
N THR A 61 5.52 -0.23 5.02
CA THR A 61 6.91 0.00 5.48
C THR A 61 7.10 -0.02 7.00
N GLY A 62 6.01 0.07 7.77
CA GLY A 62 6.06 0.18 9.23
C GLY A 62 6.58 1.52 9.75
N VAL A 63 6.87 2.51 8.88
CA VAL A 63 7.30 3.85 9.29
C VAL A 63 6.20 4.88 9.01
N ASN A 64 6.28 6.04 9.67
CA ASN A 64 5.34 7.15 9.47
C ASN A 64 5.64 7.94 8.16
N PRO A 65 4.83 8.96 7.82
CA PRO A 65 5.03 9.75 6.60
C PRO A 65 6.40 10.42 6.48
N GLY A 66 7.02 10.78 7.61
CA GLY A 66 8.41 11.27 7.66
C GLY A 66 9.43 10.24 7.17
N GLY A 67 9.18 8.95 7.41
CA GLY A 67 10.05 7.85 6.99
C GLY A 67 9.88 7.44 5.53
N HIS A 68 8.64 7.27 5.07
CA HIS A 68 8.37 6.83 3.70
C HIS A 68 8.23 7.97 2.69
N GLY A 69 8.06 9.21 3.13
CA GLY A 69 8.09 10.42 2.29
C GLY A 69 6.84 10.68 1.45
N VAL A 70 5.74 9.97 1.71
CA VAL A 70 4.46 10.13 1.00
C VAL A 70 3.48 10.83 1.94
N TYR A 71 2.99 11.99 1.55
CA TYR A 71 2.17 12.86 2.41
C TYR A 71 0.77 13.13 1.84
N ASP A 72 0.56 12.87 0.56
CA ASP A 72 -0.71 13.05 -0.15
C ASP A 72 -0.63 12.29 -1.49
N PHE A 73 -1.64 12.37 -2.33
CA PHE A 73 -1.62 11.98 -3.74
C PHE A 73 -0.79 12.94 -4.60
N ILE A 74 -0.76 14.22 -4.21
CA ILE A 74 -0.07 15.29 -4.92
C ILE A 74 1.07 15.80 -4.04
N ARG A 75 2.25 15.91 -4.62
CA ARG A 75 3.39 16.59 -4.01
C ARG A 75 3.68 17.89 -4.77
N ARG A 76 4.44 18.76 -4.12
CA ARG A 76 4.96 19.96 -4.75
C ARG A 76 6.42 19.74 -5.16
N ASP A 77 6.76 20.15 -6.38
CA ASP A 77 8.16 20.29 -6.76
C ASP A 77 8.78 21.47 -5.98
N PRO A 78 9.86 21.27 -5.19
CA PRO A 78 10.44 22.32 -4.37
C PRO A 78 11.08 23.46 -5.19
N ALA A 79 11.53 23.19 -6.41
CA ALA A 79 12.17 24.16 -7.30
C ALA A 79 11.15 24.97 -8.10
N THR A 80 10.12 24.32 -8.65
CA THR A 80 9.15 24.96 -9.55
C THR A 80 7.82 25.32 -8.89
N TYR A 81 7.54 24.77 -7.71
CA TYR A 81 6.28 24.91 -6.98
C TYR A 81 5.05 24.33 -7.70
N LEU A 82 5.24 23.65 -8.83
CA LEU A 82 4.15 22.99 -9.55
C LEU A 82 3.72 21.68 -8.86
N PRO A 83 2.45 21.27 -9.03
CA PRO A 83 1.97 19.98 -8.55
C PRO A 83 2.58 18.84 -9.37
N ASP A 84 2.90 17.75 -8.69
CA ASP A 84 3.41 16.49 -9.25
C ASP A 84 2.76 15.30 -8.51
N LEU A 85 2.77 14.12 -9.12
CA LEU A 85 2.27 12.91 -8.47
C LEU A 85 3.20 12.50 -7.33
N ALA A 86 2.62 12.15 -6.19
CA ALA A 86 3.39 11.74 -5.01
C ALA A 86 3.74 10.25 -4.98
N LEU A 87 3.14 9.45 -5.85
CA LEU A 87 3.23 7.97 -5.79
C LEU A 87 4.39 7.45 -6.62
N ASN A 88 4.50 7.93 -7.85
CA ASN A 88 5.52 7.52 -8.79
C ASN A 88 5.83 8.65 -9.76
N ARG A 89 6.97 8.53 -10.45
CA ARG A 89 7.37 9.42 -11.53
C ARG A 89 7.99 8.64 -12.67
N TYR A 90 8.03 9.25 -13.85
CA TYR A 90 8.75 8.75 -15.01
C TYR A 90 10.06 9.51 -15.19
N GLU A 91 11.17 8.80 -15.16
CA GLU A 91 12.49 9.35 -15.43
C GLU A 91 12.91 8.99 -16.85
N GLN A 92 13.17 10.02 -17.66
CA GLN A 92 13.71 9.85 -19.00
C GLN A 92 15.14 10.43 -19.05
N LYS A 93 16.13 9.57 -19.28
CA LYS A 93 17.54 10.01 -19.35
C LYS A 93 17.86 10.76 -20.64
N ASN A 94 17.32 10.29 -21.76
CA ASN A 94 17.45 10.90 -23.07
C ASN A 94 16.30 10.44 -24.00
N PRO A 95 16.09 11.08 -25.16
CA PRO A 95 15.00 10.74 -26.08
C PRO A 95 15.05 9.33 -26.68
N PHE A 96 16.20 8.66 -26.62
CA PHE A 96 16.43 7.35 -27.26
C PHE A 96 16.23 6.16 -26.31
N ILE A 97 16.06 6.40 -25.01
CA ILE A 97 15.83 5.36 -24.00
C ILE A 97 14.40 5.49 -23.47
N PRO A 98 13.62 4.39 -23.40
CA PRO A 98 12.29 4.42 -22.81
C PRO A 98 12.29 4.98 -21.37
N PRO A 99 11.26 5.75 -20.99
CA PRO A 99 11.15 6.27 -19.63
C PRO A 99 11.07 5.12 -18.62
N LYS A 100 11.69 5.33 -17.45
CA LYS A 100 11.65 4.39 -16.34
C LYS A 100 10.69 4.91 -15.27
N ALA A 101 9.70 4.10 -14.90
CA ALA A 101 8.87 4.38 -13.74
C ALA A 101 9.68 4.21 -12.44
N VAL A 102 9.48 5.10 -11.48
CA VAL A 102 10.14 5.10 -10.18
C VAL A 102 9.08 5.31 -9.10
N ASN A 103 9.05 4.42 -8.11
CA ASN A 103 8.18 4.55 -6.95
C ASN A 103 8.79 5.60 -6.02
N LEU A 104 7.99 6.58 -5.58
CA LEU A 104 8.45 7.65 -4.70
C LEU A 104 8.37 7.27 -3.21
N ARG A 105 7.68 6.18 -2.87
CA ARG A 105 7.67 5.59 -1.53
C ARG A 105 9.08 5.15 -1.15
N ARG A 106 9.57 5.68 -0.02
CA ARG A 106 10.84 5.27 0.61
C ARG A 106 10.60 4.22 1.69
N GLY A 107 11.70 3.67 2.19
CA GLY A 107 11.69 2.64 3.24
C GLY A 107 11.49 1.23 2.69
N THR A 108 11.86 0.25 3.51
CA THR A 108 11.80 -1.17 3.15
C THR A 108 10.39 -1.70 3.38
N PRO A 109 9.68 -2.14 2.33
CA PRO A 109 8.36 -2.71 2.50
C PRO A 109 8.42 -4.13 3.10
N LEU A 110 7.32 -4.56 3.72
CA LEU A 110 7.18 -5.86 4.39
C LEU A 110 7.56 -7.02 3.45
N TRP A 111 7.14 -6.98 2.18
CA TRP A 111 7.44 -8.04 1.23
C TRP A 111 8.93 -8.13 0.86
N GLU A 112 9.68 -7.03 0.94
CA GLU A 112 11.14 -7.05 0.77
C GLU A 112 11.81 -7.65 2.02
N LEU A 113 11.32 -7.30 3.22
CA LEU A 113 11.79 -7.93 4.46
C LEU A 113 11.57 -9.44 4.45
N LEU A 114 10.39 -9.89 3.99
CA LEU A 114 10.06 -11.31 3.85
C LEU A 114 10.97 -11.99 2.82
N ALA A 115 11.20 -11.36 1.67
CA ALA A 115 12.11 -11.87 0.64
C ALA A 115 13.54 -12.05 1.18
N ASN A 116 14.06 -11.06 1.91
CA ASN A 116 15.38 -11.13 2.56
C ASN A 116 15.48 -12.24 3.62
N ALA A 117 14.34 -12.61 4.22
CA ALA A 117 14.25 -13.73 5.16
C ALA A 117 13.96 -15.09 4.49
N GLY A 118 13.91 -15.16 3.15
CA GLY A 118 13.58 -16.37 2.40
C GLY A 118 12.13 -16.82 2.53
N VAL A 119 11.23 -15.91 2.91
CA VAL A 119 9.79 -16.18 3.05
C VAL A 119 9.05 -15.62 1.81
N PRO A 120 8.44 -16.48 0.98
CA PRO A 120 7.78 -16.01 -0.22
C PRO A 120 6.48 -15.25 0.09
N ALA A 121 6.19 -14.19 -0.67
CA ALA A 121 5.01 -13.37 -0.52
C ALA A 121 4.24 -13.19 -1.84
N THR A 122 2.91 -13.16 -1.74
CA THR A 122 2.03 -12.77 -2.85
C THR A 122 1.29 -11.50 -2.48
N VAL A 123 1.52 -10.41 -3.23
CA VAL A 123 0.91 -9.11 -3.01
C VAL A 123 0.01 -8.79 -4.19
N LEU A 124 -1.27 -8.52 -3.93
CA LEU A 124 -2.28 -8.28 -4.95
C LEU A 124 -2.90 -6.90 -4.75
N ARG A 125 -2.64 -5.99 -5.69
CA ARG A 125 -3.24 -4.65 -5.77
C ARG A 125 -3.11 -3.81 -4.50
N CYS A 126 -2.05 -4.03 -3.71
CA CYS A 126 -1.73 -3.13 -2.60
C CYS A 126 -1.45 -1.72 -3.17
N PRO A 127 -2.04 -0.65 -2.62
CA PRO A 127 -1.77 0.71 -3.09
C PRO A 127 -0.28 1.10 -2.96
N CYS A 128 0.16 2.02 -3.82
CA CYS A 128 1.52 2.59 -3.80
C CYS A 128 2.66 1.59 -4.08
N THR A 129 2.38 0.58 -4.91
CA THR A 129 3.36 -0.44 -5.30
C THR A 129 3.67 -0.38 -6.81
N TYR A 130 3.53 0.77 -7.47
CA TYR A 130 3.94 0.95 -8.86
C TYR A 130 5.22 1.80 -8.97
N PRO A 131 6.20 1.37 -9.79
CA PRO A 131 6.34 0.03 -10.36
C PRO A 131 6.42 -1.06 -9.28
N PRO A 132 6.08 -2.31 -9.62
CA PRO A 132 6.11 -3.42 -8.66
C PRO A 132 7.52 -3.60 -8.07
N ASP A 133 7.60 -3.68 -6.75
CA ASP A 133 8.83 -4.04 -6.05
C ASP A 133 9.26 -5.48 -6.42
N ARG A 134 10.56 -5.76 -6.33
CA ARG A 134 11.05 -7.13 -6.46
C ARG A 134 10.67 -7.92 -5.21
N VAL A 135 10.06 -9.08 -5.42
CA VAL A 135 9.66 -9.98 -4.33
C VAL A 135 10.06 -11.42 -4.66
N GLU A 136 10.43 -12.18 -3.65
CA GLU A 136 10.43 -13.64 -3.70
C GLU A 136 8.96 -14.09 -3.73
N GLY A 137 8.38 -14.28 -4.92
CA GLY A 137 6.97 -14.60 -5.09
C GLY A 137 6.30 -13.82 -6.21
N ARG A 138 5.13 -13.22 -5.93
CA ARG A 138 4.33 -12.51 -6.95
C ARG A 138 3.85 -11.16 -6.44
N LEU A 139 3.99 -10.11 -7.25
CA LEU A 139 3.44 -8.80 -6.96
C LEU A 139 2.66 -8.28 -8.17
N LEU A 140 1.36 -8.07 -8.00
CA LEU A 140 0.52 -7.31 -8.93
C LEU A 140 0.30 -5.92 -8.32
N ALA A 141 0.84 -4.89 -8.96
CA ALA A 141 0.79 -3.53 -8.43
C ALA A 141 -0.64 -2.99 -8.31
N GLY A 142 -0.89 -2.14 -7.30
CA GLY A 142 -2.18 -1.48 -7.06
C GLY A 142 -2.22 -0.03 -7.54
N LEU A 143 -2.85 0.84 -6.75
CA LEU A 143 -2.98 2.27 -7.01
C LEU A 143 -1.65 2.90 -7.48
N GLY A 144 -1.72 3.69 -8.56
CA GLY A 144 -0.59 4.34 -9.19
C GLY A 144 -0.08 3.64 -10.46
N VAL A 145 -0.63 2.47 -10.82
CA VAL A 145 -0.41 1.85 -12.13
C VAL A 145 -1.11 2.69 -13.20
N PRO A 146 -0.41 3.12 -14.27
CA PRO A 146 -1.03 3.84 -15.38
C PRO A 146 -1.97 2.94 -16.17
N ASP A 147 -2.95 3.55 -16.84
CA ASP A 147 -3.79 2.86 -17.82
C ASP A 147 -3.02 2.52 -19.11
N LEU A 148 -3.70 1.87 -20.06
CA LEU A 148 -3.11 1.50 -21.36
C LEU A 148 -2.67 2.72 -22.21
N ARG A 149 -3.19 3.91 -21.90
CA ARG A 149 -2.86 5.17 -22.56
C ARG A 149 -1.77 5.94 -21.81
N GLY A 150 -1.34 5.46 -20.65
CA GLY A 150 -0.34 6.11 -19.81
C GLY A 150 -0.90 7.17 -18.85
N GLY A 151 -2.23 7.22 -18.66
CA GLY A 151 -2.92 8.09 -17.70
C GLY A 151 -3.08 7.46 -16.32
#